data_AF-A0A7K2PPF7-F1
#
_entry.id   AF-A0A7K2PPF7-F1
#
_cell.length_a   1.000
_cell.length_b   1.000
_cell.length_c   1.000
_cell.angle_alpha   90.00
_cell.angle_beta   90.00
_cell.angle_gamma   90.00
#
_symmetry.space_group_name_H-M   'P 1'
#
loop_
_entity.id
_entity.type
_entity.pdbx_description
1 polymer ?
#
loop_
_entity_poly.entity_id
_entity_poly.type
_entity_poly.pdbx_seq_one_letter_code
_entity_poly.pdbx_strand_id
1 'polypeptide(L)'
;MTVRAAPPVGPSGSLGPEELAFQLRALGIRPGDTVLVHASLSAVGWVRGGAGAVVDALLDALGADGTLVVYTQTPDNSDPSRWAVTRGSAVPP
;
A
#
# COMPACT_ATOMS: atom_id res chain seq x y z
N MET A 1 8.44 -4.22 -9.66
CA MET A 1 7.17 -4.49 -10.38
C MET A 1 6.12 -3.55 -9.81
N THR A 2 5.77 -2.48 -10.53
CA THR A 2 4.74 -1.52 -10.08
C THR A 2 3.42 -1.98 -10.67
N VAL A 3 2.55 -2.56 -9.86
CA VAL A 3 1.17 -2.85 -10.26
C VAL A 3 0.42 -1.54 -10.21
N ARG A 4 0.02 -1.00 -11.38
CA ARG A 4 -0.88 0.14 -11.46
C ARG A 4 -2.28 -0.40 -11.70
N ALA A 5 -3.05 -0.57 -10.63
CA ALA A 5 -4.47 -0.85 -10.74
C ALA A 5 -5.18 0.38 -11.34
N ALA A 6 -6.12 0.17 -12.26
CA ALA A 6 -7.05 1.23 -12.66
C ALA A 6 -7.89 1.63 -11.43
N PRO A 7 -8.25 2.92 -11.24
CA PRO A 7 -9.05 3.31 -10.09
C PRO A 7 -10.39 2.59 -10.15
N PRO A 8 -10.73 1.79 -9.14
CA PRO A 8 -11.98 1.04 -9.16
C PRO A 8 -13.16 1.97 -8.88
N VAL A 9 -14.02 2.08 -9.88
CA VAL A 9 -15.23 2.91 -9.81
C VAL A 9 -16.34 2.06 -9.19
N GLY A 10 -16.44 2.11 -7.85
CA GLY A 10 -17.67 1.70 -7.17
C GLY A 10 -18.84 2.63 -7.52
N PRO A 11 -20.11 2.22 -7.31
CA PRO A 11 -21.30 2.94 -7.77
C PRO A 11 -21.50 4.36 -7.17
N SER A 12 -20.55 4.88 -6.39
CA SER A 12 -20.51 6.27 -5.89
C SER A 12 -19.09 6.85 -5.74
N GLY A 13 -18.07 6.29 -6.40
CA GLY A 13 -16.69 6.79 -6.33
C GLY A 13 -15.90 6.40 -5.07
N SER A 14 -16.42 5.44 -4.29
CA SER A 14 -15.78 4.94 -3.06
C SER A 14 -15.51 3.46 -3.09
N LEU A 15 -14.30 3.05 -2.70
CA LEU A 15 -13.99 1.65 -2.42
C LEU A 15 -14.37 1.25 -1.00
N GLY A 16 -15.04 0.11 -0.86
CA GLY A 16 -15.16 -0.59 0.42
C GLY A 16 -14.00 -1.57 0.63
N PRO A 17 -13.71 -1.98 1.88
CA PRO A 17 -12.64 -2.94 2.17
C PRO A 17 -12.86 -4.31 1.51
N GLU A 18 -14.11 -4.80 1.46
CA GLU A 18 -14.44 -6.08 0.82
C GLU A 18 -14.20 -6.06 -0.71
N GLU A 19 -14.60 -4.98 -1.38
CA GLU A 19 -14.36 -4.78 -2.81
C GLU A 19 -12.85 -4.69 -3.10
N LEU A 20 -12.11 -3.98 -2.25
CA LEU A 20 -10.66 -3.90 -2.37
C LEU A 20 -9.99 -5.28 -2.18
N ALA A 21 -10.44 -6.07 -1.20
CA ALA A 21 -9.94 -7.43 -1.00
C ALA A 21 -10.23 -8.34 -2.20
N PHE A 22 -11.44 -8.24 -2.77
CA PHE A 22 -11.80 -8.95 -4.01
C PHE A 22 -10.86 -8.58 -5.17
N GLN A 23 -10.58 -7.28 -5.37
CA GLN A 23 -9.69 -6.83 -6.43
C GLN A 23 -8.24 -7.25 -6.22
N LEU A 24 -7.76 -7.24 -4.98
CA LEU A 24 -6.43 -7.75 -4.63
C LEU A 24 -6.30 -9.24 -4.98
N ARG A 25 -7.33 -10.05 -4.70
CA ARG A 25 -7.39 -11.45 -5.13
C ARG A 25 -7.48 -11.60 -6.65
N ALA A 26 -8.26 -10.75 -7.32
CA ALA A 26 -8.36 -10.72 -8.78
C ALA A 26 -7.03 -10.36 -9.47
N LEU A 27 -6.18 -9.56 -8.80
CA LEU A 27 -4.81 -9.26 -9.25
C LEU A 27 -3.84 -10.44 -9.03
N GLY A 28 -4.26 -11.49 -8.32
CA GLY A 28 -3.51 -12.73 -8.16
C GLY A 28 -2.96 -12.99 -6.76
N ILE A 29 -3.25 -12.14 -5.77
CA ILE A 29 -2.91 -12.43 -4.37
C ILE A 29 -3.78 -13.60 -3.89
N ARG A 30 -3.14 -14.61 -3.30
CA ARG A 30 -3.81 -15.81 -2.79
C ARG A 30 -3.73 -15.89 -1.26
N PRO A 31 -4.71 -16.54 -0.61
CA PRO A 31 -4.60 -16.86 0.80
C PRO A 31 -3.31 -17.65 1.09
N GLY A 32 -2.60 -17.29 2.16
CA GLY A 32 -1.32 -17.90 2.53
C GLY A 32 -0.08 -17.31 1.85
N ASP A 33 -0.23 -16.35 0.93
CA ASP A 33 0.92 -15.70 0.29
C ASP A 33 1.73 -14.85 1.29
N THR A 34 3.02 -14.64 0.98
CA THR A 34 3.84 -13.61 1.60
C THR A 34 3.99 -12.44 0.64
N VAL A 35 3.48 -11.26 1.00
CA VAL A 35 3.45 -10.08 0.13
C VAL A 35 4.14 -8.89 0.78
N LEU A 36 5.12 -8.31 0.08
CA LEU A 36 5.69 -7.00 0.40
C LEU A 36 4.87 -5.90 -0.28
N VAL A 37 4.28 -5.00 0.50
CA VAL A 37 3.44 -3.92 0.00
C VAL A 37 4.21 -2.59 0.03
N HIS A 38 4.19 -1.92 -1.13
CA HIS A 38 4.55 -0.51 -1.27
C HIS A 38 3.38 0.19 -1.96
N ALA A 39 2.69 1.05 -1.23
CA ALA A 39 1.41 1.62 -1.67
C ALA A 39 1.41 3.15 -1.64
N SER A 40 0.71 3.75 -2.60
CA SER A 40 0.34 5.15 -2.59
C SER A 40 -1.16 5.25 -2.35
N LEU A 41 -1.57 5.67 -1.15
CA LEU A 41 -2.98 5.78 -0.79
C LEU A 41 -3.74 6.75 -1.71
N SER A 42 -3.09 7.81 -2.19
CA SER A 42 -3.68 8.73 -3.15
C SER A 42 -3.91 8.11 -4.52
N ALA A 43 -3.07 7.16 -4.95
CA ALA A 43 -3.25 6.43 -6.20
C ALA A 43 -4.35 5.36 -6.12
N VAL A 44 -4.62 4.82 -4.93
CA VAL A 44 -5.74 3.88 -4.69
C VAL A 44 -7.10 4.58 -4.83
N GLY A 45 -7.17 5.88 -4.55
CA GLY A 45 -8.40 6.67 -4.58
C GLY A 45 -9.11 6.71 -3.23
N TRP A 46 -10.38 7.11 -3.22
CA TRP A 46 -11.13 7.26 -1.98
C TRP A 46 -11.61 5.89 -1.44
N VAL A 47 -11.09 5.50 -0.27
CA VAL A 47 -11.47 4.27 0.43
C VAL A 47 -12.30 4.63 1.66
N ARG A 48 -13.48 4.03 1.79
CA ARG A 48 -14.35 4.18 2.96
C ARG A 48 -13.67 3.52 4.17
N GLY A 49 -13.24 4.32 5.14
CA GLY A 49 -12.41 3.87 6.27
C GLY A 49 -10.91 4.15 6.10
N GLY A 50 -10.52 4.82 5.00
CA GLY A 50 -9.17 5.33 4.79
C GLY A 50 -8.10 4.23 4.77
N ALA A 51 -6.92 4.54 5.33
CA ALA A 51 -5.79 3.63 5.35
C ALA A 51 -6.08 2.33 6.12
N GLY A 52 -6.86 2.38 7.20
CA GLY A 52 -7.23 1.19 7.98
C GLY A 52 -7.97 0.17 7.11
N ALA A 53 -8.95 0.63 6.34
CA ALA A 53 -9.69 -0.24 5.41
C ALA A 53 -8.80 -0.86 4.31
N VAL A 54 -7.70 -0.19 3.92
CA VAL A 54 -6.72 -0.77 2.99
C VAL A 54 -5.93 -1.90 3.65
N VAL A 55 -5.54 -1.72 4.91
CA VAL A 55 -4.87 -2.77 5.70
C VAL A 55 -5.80 -3.95 5.90
N ASP A 56 -7.05 -3.71 6.30
CA ASP A 56 -8.05 -4.76 6.49
C ASP A 56 -8.28 -5.56 5.21
N ALA A 57 -8.37 -4.88 4.05
CA ALA A 57 -8.52 -5.54 2.76
C ALA A 57 -7.32 -6.41 2.37
N LEU A 58 -6.09 -5.98 2.68
CA LEU A 58 -4.88 -6.76 2.46
C LEU A 58 -4.84 -8.00 3.37
N LEU A 59 -5.19 -7.83 4.65
CA LEU A 59 -5.25 -8.94 5.61
C LEU A 59 -6.34 -9.94 5.23
N ASP A 60 -7.52 -9.48 4.79
CA ASP A 60 -8.57 -10.36 4.28
C ASP A 60 -8.12 -11.12 3.03
N ALA A 61 -7.48 -10.43 2.08
CA ALA A 61 -6.98 -11.08 0.86
C ALA A 61 -5.98 -12.21 1.15
N LEU A 62 -5.12 -12.03 2.16
CA LEU A 62 -4.08 -12.97 2.57
C LEU A 62 -4.59 -14.08 3.50
N GLY A 63 -5.66 -13.84 4.25
CA GLY A 63 -6.17 -14.78 5.26
C GLY A 63 -5.22 -14.97 6.44
N ALA A 64 -5.62 -15.84 7.37
CA ALA A 64 -4.91 -16.05 8.64
C ALA A 64 -3.50 -16.64 8.48
N ASP A 65 -3.27 -17.42 7.42
CA ASP A 65 -1.99 -18.08 7.14
C ASP A 65 -1.05 -17.24 6.27
N GLY A 66 -1.51 -16.06 5.80
CA GLY A 66 -0.71 -15.18 4.95
C GLY A 66 0.20 -14.24 5.75
N THR A 67 1.19 -13.66 5.05
CA THR A 67 2.15 -12.73 5.66
C THR A 67 2.16 -11.41 4.90
N LEU A 68 1.79 -10.34 5.60
CA LEU A 68 1.91 -8.96 5.09
C LEU A 68 3.23 -8.34 5.56
N VAL A 69 4.08 -7.94 4.62
CA VAL A 69 5.32 -7.22 4.88
C VAL A 69 5.15 -5.77 4.42
N VAL A 70 5.53 -4.82 5.27
CA VAL A 70 5.45 -3.38 4.99
C VAL A 70 6.83 -2.73 5.13
N TYR A 71 7.07 -1.70 4.31
CA TYR A 71 8.31 -0.93 4.37
C TYR A 71 8.17 0.24 5.34
N THR A 72 8.84 0.16 6.50
CA THR A 72 8.81 1.16 7.58
C THR A 72 10.16 1.89 7.72
N GLN A 73 10.73 2.31 6.60
CA GLN A 73 12.02 3.00 6.60
C GLN A 73 11.99 4.33 7.36
N THR A 74 13.10 4.63 8.03
CA THR A 74 13.36 5.90 8.71
C THR A 74 14.65 6.51 8.17
N PRO A 75 14.67 7.00 6.91
CA PRO A 75 15.90 7.48 6.27
C PRO A 75 16.57 8.64 7.02
N ASP A 76 15.82 9.37 7.83
CA ASP A 76 16.30 10.49 8.64
C ASP A 76 17.11 10.02 9.85
N ASN A 77 16.98 8.75 10.26
CA ASN A 77 17.84 8.11 11.25
C ASN A 77 19.11 7.55 10.59
N SER A 78 19.84 8.43 9.91
CA SER A 78 21.10 8.13 9.24
C SER A 78 22.10 9.26 9.46
N ASP A 79 23.36 9.01 9.15
CA ASP A 79 24.41 10.04 9.22
C ASP A 79 24.00 11.31 8.45
N PRO A 80 23.89 12.48 9.12
CA PRO A 80 23.47 13.72 8.50
C PRO A 80 24.34 14.16 7.32
N SER A 81 25.62 13.80 7.32
CA SER A 81 26.53 14.09 6.21
C SER A 81 26.10 13.45 4.89
N ARG A 82 25.25 12.41 4.94
CA ARG A 82 24.79 11.66 3.78
C ARG A 82 23.41 12.09 3.26
N TRP A 83 22.68 12.94 3.97
CA TRP A 83 21.29 13.27 3.62
C TRP A 83 21.13 13.91 2.23
N ALA A 84 22.10 14.70 1.78
CA ALA A 84 22.08 15.34 0.47
C ALA A 84 22.13 14.34 -0.71
N VAL A 85 22.63 13.11 -0.49
CA VAL A 85 22.77 12.08 -1.54
C VAL A 85 21.75 10.95 -1.43
N THR A 86 20.98 10.86 -0.34
CA THR A 86 19.96 9.83 -0.12
C THR A 86 18.52 10.32 -0.22
N ARG A 87 18.25 11.62 -0.30
CA ARG A 87 16.88 12.16 -0.46
C ARG A 87 16.55 12.65 -1.86
N GLY A 88 15.28 12.49 -2.24
CA GLY A 88 14.61 13.16 -3.35
C GLY A 88 14.10 14.58 -3.03
N SER A 89 14.88 15.45 -2.39
CA SER A 89 14.74 16.93 -2.46
C SER A 89 15.90 17.66 -1.74
N ALA A 90 16.23 18.84 -2.26
CA ALA A 90 17.34 19.72 -1.88
C ALA A 90 17.43 20.04 -0.37
N VAL A 91 18.67 20.08 0.13
CA VAL A 91 19.04 20.71 1.40
C VAL A 91 19.06 22.24 1.16
N PRO A 92 18.23 23.06 1.84
CA PRO A 92 18.49 24.50 1.93
C PRO A 92 19.75 24.72 2.81
N PRO A 93 20.55 25.78 2.54
CA PRO A 93 21.81 26.04 3.23
C PRO A 93 21.66 26.29 4.73
#